data_AF-A0A914N3Q7-F1
#
_entry.id   AF-A0A914N3Q7-F1
#
_cell.length_a   1.000
_cell.length_b   1.000
_cell.length_c   1.000
_cell.angle_alpha   90.00
_cell.angle_beta   90.00
_cell.angle_gamma   90.00
#
_symmetry.space_group_name_H-M   'P 1'
#
loop_
_entity.id
_entity.type
_entity.pdbx_description
1 polymer ?
#
loop_
_entity_poly.entity_id
_entity_poly.type
_entity_poly.pdbx_seq_one_letter_code
_entity_poly.pdbx_strand_id
1 'polypeptide(L)'
;MHLISTKQLFLLIFFISALNSLQALQNPQNGGPITDDFCSKFPEASETKEVDEPIIVKGEVDMHYQRLIATKKLRDDCSIEGSVKGKHIIDIEDGGTLKNVILADPAKGVWCEGSCKLINV
;
A
#
# COMPACT_ATOMS: atom_id res chain seq x y z
N MET A 1 -0.29 -23.23 -53.34
CA MET A 1 -0.62 -23.62 -51.96
C MET A 1 0.69 -23.97 -51.24
N HIS A 2 1.26 -23.03 -50.48
CA HIS A 2 2.45 -23.30 -49.66
C HIS A 2 2.00 -23.72 -48.26
N LEU A 3 2.20 -25.01 -47.98
CA LEU A 3 2.04 -25.60 -46.65
C LEU A 3 3.17 -25.10 -45.75
N ILE A 4 2.85 -24.18 -44.84
CA ILE A 4 3.76 -23.78 -43.76
C ILE A 4 3.87 -24.98 -42.82
N SER A 5 5.09 -25.51 -42.69
CA SER A 5 5.41 -26.63 -41.82
C SER A 5 5.06 -26.33 -40.36
N THR A 6 4.41 -27.28 -39.68
CA THR A 6 3.96 -27.20 -38.28
C THR A 6 5.09 -26.84 -37.30
N LYS A 7 6.36 -27.06 -37.66
CA LYS A 7 7.52 -26.61 -36.87
C LYS A 7 7.73 -25.10 -36.89
N GLN A 8 7.40 -24.40 -37.98
CA GLN A 8 7.49 -22.93 -38.03
C GLN A 8 6.39 -22.25 -37.21
N LEU A 9 5.20 -22.86 -37.12
CA LEU A 9 4.09 -22.31 -36.35
C LEU A 9 4.37 -22.31 -34.84
N PHE A 10 5.02 -23.36 -34.33
CA PHE A 10 5.41 -23.44 -32.91
C PHE A 10 6.49 -22.43 -32.51
N LEU A 11 7.44 -22.14 -33.40
CA LEU A 11 8.48 -21.14 -33.13
C LEU A 11 7.88 -19.72 -33.10
N LEU A 12 6.90 -19.43 -33.95
CA LEU A 12 6.23 -18.14 -33.99
C LEU A 12 5.43 -17.87 -32.71
N ILE A 13 4.74 -18.89 -32.17
CA ILE A 13 3.95 -18.76 -30.95
C ILE A 13 4.85 -18.55 -29.72
N PHE A 14 5.98 -19.27 -29.61
CA PHE A 14 6.93 -19.05 -28.51
C PHE A 14 7.57 -17.65 -28.55
N PHE A 15 7.85 -17.12 -29.74
CA PHE A 15 8.38 -15.76 -29.88
C PHE A 15 7.37 -14.67 -29.48
N ILE A 16 6.09 -14.83 -29.82
CA ILE A 16 5.05 -13.85 -29.46
C ILE A 16 4.81 -13.82 -27.95
N SER A 17 4.82 -14.97 -27.28
CA SER A 17 4.65 -15.05 -25.82
C SER A 17 5.83 -14.43 -25.05
N ALA A 18 7.06 -14.60 -25.55
CA ALA A 18 8.24 -13.98 -24.94
C ALA A 18 8.29 -12.45 -25.15
N LEU A 19 7.77 -11.96 -26.29
CA LEU A 19 7.74 -10.52 -26.58
C LEU A 19 6.76 -9.77 -25.67
N ASN A 20 5.59 -10.35 -25.38
CA ASN A 20 4.60 -9.73 -24.49
C ASN A 20 5.08 -9.69 -23.02
N SER A 21 5.84 -10.70 -22.58
CA SER A 21 6.38 -10.75 -21.21
C SER A 21 7.53 -9.77 -20.98
N LEU A 22 8.27 -9.39 -22.02
CA LEU A 22 9.36 -8.41 -21.91
C LEU A 22 8.85 -6.96 -21.86
N GLN A 23 7.69 -6.68 -22.48
CA GLN A 23 7.06 -5.35 -22.45
C GLN A 23 6.43 -5.01 -21.09
N ALA A 24 6.13 -5.99 -20.24
CA ALA A 24 5.60 -5.76 -18.89
C ALA A 24 6.67 -5.30 -17.88
N LEU A 25 7.97 -5.49 -18.16
CA LEU A 25 9.08 -5.05 -17.32
C LEU A 25 9.68 -3.70 -17.74
N GLN A 26 9.13 -3.06 -18.79
CA GLN A 26 9.60 -1.78 -19.33
C GLN A 26 8.54 -0.67 -19.26
N ASN A 27 7.66 -0.68 -18.26
CA ASN A 27 6.94 0.54 -17.90
C ASN A 27 7.59 1.16 -16.65
N PRO A 28 8.80 1.76 -16.76
CA PRO A 28 9.13 2.79 -15.80
C PRO A 28 8.09 3.89 -16.05
N GLN A 29 7.33 4.16 -15.00
CA GLN A 29 6.60 5.42 -14.80
C GLN A 29 7.18 6.52 -15.67
N ASN A 30 6.35 7.15 -16.51
CA ASN A 30 6.70 8.31 -17.32
C ASN A 30 7.41 9.37 -16.45
N GLY A 31 8.73 9.28 -16.38
CA GLY A 31 9.57 10.06 -15.49
C GLY A 31 9.81 11.42 -16.12
N GLY A 32 8.83 12.31 -15.98
CA GLY A 32 9.11 13.74 -16.03
C GLY A 32 10.20 14.10 -15.00
N PRO A 33 10.88 15.24 -15.16
CA PRO A 33 11.87 15.68 -14.18
C PRO A 33 11.23 15.68 -12.80
N ILE A 34 11.86 14.96 -11.85
CA ILE A 34 11.46 14.95 -10.44
C ILE A 34 11.80 16.34 -9.91
N THR A 35 10.87 17.27 -10.05
CA THR A 35 10.99 18.59 -9.44
C THR A 35 10.87 18.41 -7.93
N ASP A 36 11.68 19.13 -7.15
CA ASP A 36 11.66 19.12 -5.68
C ASP A 36 10.28 19.44 -5.05
N ASP A 37 9.32 19.83 -5.89
CA ASP A 37 7.93 20.16 -5.60
C ASP A 37 7.03 18.94 -5.23
N PHE A 38 7.58 17.73 -5.09
CA PHE A 38 6.79 16.60 -4.57
C PHE A 38 6.66 16.65 -3.05
N CYS A 39 7.75 16.98 -2.35
CA CYS A 39 7.78 17.04 -0.89
C CYS A 39 7.02 18.26 -0.32
N SER A 40 6.93 19.36 -1.07
CA SER A 40 6.11 20.54 -0.74
C SER A 40 4.61 20.29 -0.85
N LYS A 41 4.19 19.19 -1.50
CA LYS A 41 2.78 18.83 -1.70
C LYS A 41 2.25 17.83 -0.68
N PHE A 42 3.09 17.39 0.25
CA PHE A 42 2.60 16.47 1.27
C PHE A 42 1.59 17.21 2.17
N PRO A 43 0.38 16.65 2.37
CA PRO A 43 -0.65 17.31 3.14
C PRO A 43 -0.20 17.50 4.60
N GLU A 44 -0.48 18.68 5.14
CA GLU A 44 -0.27 18.94 6.56
C GLU A 44 -1.29 18.18 7.40
N ALA A 45 -0.87 17.77 8.61
CA ALA A 45 -1.78 17.10 9.53
C ALA A 45 -2.86 18.08 10.01
N SER A 46 -4.12 17.70 9.90
CA SER A 46 -5.24 18.51 10.40
C SER A 46 -5.28 18.52 11.94
N GLU A 47 -4.93 17.39 12.54
CA GLU A 47 -4.88 17.17 13.99
C GLU A 47 -3.84 16.08 14.29
N THR A 48 -3.30 16.04 15.51
CA THR A 48 -2.53 14.90 16.02
C THR A 48 -3.31 14.21 17.15
N LYS A 49 -3.47 12.90 17.03
CA LYS A 49 -4.20 12.05 17.97
C LYS A 49 -3.31 10.91 18.48
N GLU A 50 -3.18 10.84 19.79
CA GLU A 50 -2.60 9.68 20.46
C GLU A 50 -3.62 8.53 20.49
N VAL A 51 -3.13 7.31 20.20
CA VAL A 51 -3.97 6.13 20.07
C VAL A 51 -3.54 5.08 21.09
N ASP A 52 -4.44 4.79 22.00
CA ASP A 52 -4.25 3.84 23.11
C ASP A 52 -4.76 2.43 22.80
N GLU A 53 -5.73 2.32 21.88
CA GLU A 53 -6.36 1.06 21.46
C GLU A 53 -6.62 1.09 19.95
N PRO A 54 -6.64 -0.06 19.25
CA PRO A 54 -6.83 -0.10 17.81
C PRO A 54 -8.09 0.63 17.37
N ILE A 55 -7.96 1.49 16.35
CA ILE A 55 -9.12 2.14 15.73
C ILE A 55 -9.76 1.13 14.78
N ILE A 56 -11.02 0.79 15.03
CA ILE A 56 -11.78 -0.14 14.19
C ILE A 56 -12.43 0.63 13.04
N VAL A 57 -12.09 0.28 11.80
CA VAL A 57 -12.66 0.85 10.57
C VAL A 57 -13.69 -0.10 9.99
N LYS A 58 -14.93 0.38 9.88
CA LYS A 58 -16.07 -0.32 9.26
C LYS A 58 -16.56 0.48 8.06
N GLY A 59 -16.73 -0.18 6.92
CA GLY A 59 -17.12 0.51 5.68
C GLY A 59 -16.03 1.50 5.24
N GLU A 60 -16.42 2.72 4.85
CA GLU A 60 -15.49 3.76 4.42
C GLU A 60 -15.30 4.83 5.50
N VAL A 61 -14.04 5.11 5.84
CA VAL A 61 -13.65 6.16 6.79
C VAL A 61 -12.57 7.04 6.16
N ASP A 62 -12.84 8.35 6.13
CA ASP A 62 -11.87 9.40 5.80
C ASP A 62 -11.40 10.05 7.10
N MET A 63 -10.09 10.00 7.36
CA MET A 63 -9.48 10.57 8.56
C MET A 63 -9.09 12.04 8.37
N HIS A 64 -9.35 12.64 7.21
CA HIS A 64 -9.13 14.06 6.93
C HIS A 64 -7.72 14.56 7.30
N TYR A 65 -6.69 13.76 7.00
CA TYR A 65 -5.28 13.98 7.34
C TYR A 65 -4.96 14.03 8.84
N GLN A 66 -5.76 13.36 9.67
CA GLN A 66 -5.42 13.20 11.09
C GLN A 66 -4.13 12.37 11.22
N ARG A 67 -3.20 12.88 12.03
CA ARG A 67 -1.95 12.20 12.38
C ARG A 67 -2.16 11.33 13.60
N LEU A 68 -1.86 10.04 13.46
CA LEU A 68 -1.96 9.07 14.54
C LEU A 68 -0.58 8.73 15.10
N ILE A 69 -0.49 8.70 16.43
CA ILE A 69 0.69 8.32 17.18
C ILE A 69 0.29 7.24 18.17
N ALA A 70 0.83 6.03 18.01
CA ALA A 70 0.64 4.96 18.98
C ALA A 70 1.26 5.33 20.34
N THR A 71 0.54 5.03 21.42
CA THR A 71 1.10 5.12 22.76
C THR A 71 1.70 3.79 23.21
N LYS A 72 2.29 3.78 24.40
CA LYS A 72 2.80 2.57 25.03
C LYS A 72 1.75 1.48 25.25
N LYS A 73 0.45 1.81 25.24
CA LYS A 73 -0.63 0.82 25.37
C LYS A 73 -0.80 -0.06 24.11
N LEU A 74 -0.41 0.45 22.95
CA LEU A 74 -0.35 -0.33 21.72
C LEU A 74 0.98 -1.06 21.56
N ARG A 75 2.08 -0.49 22.06
CA ARG A 75 3.42 -1.08 21.99
C ARG A 75 4.32 -0.54 23.08
N ASP A 76 4.77 -1.40 24.00
CA ASP A 76 5.56 -1.00 25.18
C ASP A 76 6.91 -0.33 24.81
N ASP A 77 7.57 -0.81 23.75
CA ASP A 77 8.83 -0.28 23.24
C ASP A 77 9.03 -0.54 21.73
N CYS A 78 10.03 0.11 21.13
CA CYS A 78 10.36 -0.06 19.72
C CYS A 78 11.23 -1.30 19.41
N SER A 79 11.34 -2.26 20.34
CA SER A 79 12.10 -3.48 20.10
C SER A 79 11.34 -4.45 19.18
N ILE A 80 12.05 -5.47 18.70
CA ILE A 80 11.42 -6.57 17.96
C ILE A 80 10.35 -7.25 18.84
N GLU A 81 10.65 -7.47 20.12
CA GLU A 81 9.72 -8.12 21.06
C GLU A 81 8.48 -7.25 21.30
N GLY A 82 8.67 -5.94 21.51
CA GLY A 82 7.59 -4.97 21.62
C GLY A 82 6.72 -4.95 20.36
N SER A 83 7.33 -5.02 19.18
CA SER A 83 6.61 -5.07 17.90
C SER A 83 5.84 -6.39 17.69
N VAL A 84 6.36 -7.52 18.17
CA VAL A 84 5.66 -8.81 18.11
C VAL A 84 4.44 -8.80 19.03
N LYS A 85 4.61 -8.34 20.28
CA LYS A 85 3.58 -8.32 21.32
C LYS A 85 2.60 -7.16 21.22
N GLY A 86 2.93 -6.12 20.46
CA GLY A 86 2.09 -4.94 20.29
C GLY A 86 0.77 -5.24 19.57
N LYS A 87 -0.04 -4.20 19.46
CA LYS A 87 -1.31 -4.16 18.74
C LYS A 87 -1.17 -3.32 17.46
N HIS A 88 -2.08 -3.53 16.52
CA HIS A 88 -2.22 -2.65 15.36
C HIS A 88 -2.76 -1.29 15.81
N ILE A 89 -2.40 -0.22 15.11
CA ILE A 89 -3.00 1.11 15.40
C ILE A 89 -4.38 1.23 14.77
N ILE A 90 -4.62 0.50 13.68
CA ILE A 90 -5.90 0.42 12.97
C ILE A 90 -6.17 -1.04 12.60
N ASP A 91 -7.39 -1.50 12.87
CA ASP A 91 -7.95 -2.76 12.34
C ASP A 91 -9.10 -2.42 11.38
N ILE A 92 -9.02 -2.90 10.13
CA ILE A 92 -10.01 -2.69 9.08
C ILE A 92 -10.77 -4.00 8.83
N GLU A 93 -12.09 -3.98 9.02
CA GLU A 93 -12.96 -5.11 8.69
C GLU A 93 -12.94 -5.43 7.18
N ASP A 94 -13.32 -6.65 6.81
CA ASP A 94 -13.40 -7.06 5.40
C ASP A 94 -14.27 -6.10 4.57
N GLY A 95 -13.74 -5.68 3.41
CA GLY A 95 -14.32 -4.68 2.52
C GLY A 95 -14.08 -3.22 2.93
N GLY A 96 -13.43 -2.96 4.07
CA GLY A 96 -13.25 -1.61 4.60
C GLY A 96 -12.30 -0.73 3.76
N THR A 97 -12.50 0.59 3.87
CA THR A 97 -11.70 1.62 3.18
C THR A 97 -11.25 2.68 4.17
N LEU A 98 -9.94 2.93 4.22
CA LEU A 98 -9.31 4.00 5.00
C LEU A 98 -8.72 5.05 4.06
N LYS A 99 -9.06 6.32 4.30
CA LYS A 99 -8.58 7.45 3.49
C LYS A 99 -7.88 8.53 4.33
N ASN A 100 -6.89 9.18 3.71
CA ASN A 100 -6.28 10.43 4.18
C ASN A 100 -5.90 10.38 5.66
N VAL A 101 -4.98 9.51 6.04
CA VAL A 101 -4.45 9.44 7.41
C VAL A 101 -2.93 9.63 7.36
N ILE A 102 -2.34 10.08 8.46
CA ILE A 102 -0.88 10.16 8.58
C ILE A 102 -0.45 9.28 9.76
N LEU A 103 0.42 8.30 9.54
CA LEU A 103 0.92 7.44 10.62
C LEU A 103 2.32 7.91 11.05
N ALA A 104 2.41 8.58 12.21
CA ALA A 104 3.68 9.07 12.73
C ALA A 104 4.38 8.04 13.65
N ASP A 105 3.63 7.35 14.51
CA ASP A 105 4.06 6.09 15.12
C ASP A 105 2.97 5.03 14.88
N PRO A 106 3.19 4.06 13.98
CA PRO A 106 2.15 3.12 13.60
C PRO A 106 1.97 1.94 14.57
N ALA A 107 2.78 1.77 15.61
CA ALA A 107 2.90 0.50 16.33
C ALA A 107 3.11 -0.69 15.35
N LYS A 108 2.14 -1.60 15.21
CA LYS A 108 2.18 -2.70 14.22
C LYS A 108 1.54 -2.36 12.87
N GLY A 109 1.17 -1.10 12.64
CA GLY A 109 0.58 -0.64 11.39
C GLY A 109 -0.92 -0.90 11.30
N VAL A 110 -1.37 -0.98 10.05
CA VAL A 110 -2.76 -1.21 9.68
C VAL A 110 -2.96 -2.68 9.37
N TRP A 111 -3.93 -3.30 10.04
CA TRP A 111 -4.33 -4.67 9.78
C TRP A 111 -5.64 -4.71 9.02
N CYS A 112 -5.71 -5.54 7.99
CA CYS A 112 -6.93 -5.79 7.25
C CYS A 112 -7.37 -7.23 7.50
N GLU A 113 -8.56 -7.41 8.08
CA GLU A 113 -9.11 -8.74 8.34
C GLU A 113 -9.43 -9.51 7.06
N GLY A 114 -9.66 -8.78 5.96
CA GLY A 114 -9.88 -9.31 4.62
C GLY A 114 -9.43 -8.32 3.55
N SER A 115 -10.21 -8.20 2.48
CA SER A 115 -9.92 -7.23 1.41
C SER A 115 -10.16 -5.81 1.91
N CYS A 116 -9.16 -4.93 1.82
CA CYS A 116 -9.31 -3.53 2.23
C CYS A 116 -8.77 -2.57 1.16
N LYS A 117 -9.16 -1.30 1.25
CA LYS A 117 -8.61 -0.22 0.44
C LYS A 117 -7.94 0.81 1.33
N LEU A 118 -6.67 1.10 1.05
CA LEU A 118 -5.93 2.19 1.65
C LEU A 118 -5.73 3.26 0.58
N ILE A 119 -6.17 4.49 0.87
CA ILE A 119 -6.09 5.61 -0.07
C ILE A 119 -5.42 6.76 0.64
N ASN A 120 -4.20 7.12 0.22
CA ASN A 120 -3.48 8.28 0.77
C ASN A 120 -3.25 8.14 2.30
N VAL A 121 -2.47 7.12 2.69
CA VAL A 121 -2.13 6.71 4.06
C VAL A 121 -0.64 6.95 4.33
#